data_AF-A0A6C0P4M0-F1
#
_entry.id   AF-A0A6C0P4M0-F1
#
_cell.length_a   1.000
_cell.length_b   1.000
_cell.length_c   1.000
_cell.angle_alpha   90.00
_cell.angle_beta   90.00
_cell.angle_gamma   90.00
#
_symmetry.space_group_name_H-M   'P 1'
#
loop_
_entity.id
_entity.type
_entity.pdbx_description
1 polymer ?
#
loop_
_entity_poly.entity_id
_entity_poly.type
_entity_poly.pdbx_seq_one_letter_code
_entity_poly.pdbx_strand_id
1 'polypeptide(L)'
;MEPLYETTKTCLCCEGSFATSRVRPSFKKSIRQDTDFCASYKTEINPDYYVVFVCPDCGFASTENGITAMTDAQRKKYYEQIGARWTRREYGGSRTREQALACYKIALLCAGVIGEKERIVAGILHHIAWIYRSMEDREQEQRFLRFALDAYVTVFETEGVSLNNAKLMYLIGELNRRIGEPRLAVRWFSRVVNDKKITDAAMIRASREQWQLIREEQTGLDDETAAGIA
;
A
#
# COMPACT_ATOMS: atom_id res chain seq x y z
N MET A 1 -14.09 -2.32 25.68
CA MET A 1 -14.70 -2.74 24.41
C MET A 1 -13.63 -3.40 23.58
N GLU A 2 -13.93 -4.54 22.96
CA GLU A 2 -12.95 -5.22 22.11
C GLU A 2 -12.68 -4.41 20.82
N PRO A 3 -11.40 -4.26 20.42
CA PRO A 3 -11.00 -3.49 19.25
C PRO A 3 -11.47 -4.09 17.91
N LEU A 4 -11.65 -5.41 17.86
CA LEU A 4 -12.13 -6.11 16.68
C LEU A 4 -13.64 -6.35 16.72
N TYR A 5 -14.20 -6.49 15.54
CA TYR A 5 -15.54 -7.04 15.33
C TYR A 5 -15.54 -7.92 14.09
N GLU A 6 -16.40 -8.92 14.08
CA GLU A 6 -16.59 -9.78 12.92
C GLU A 6 -17.65 -9.21 11.97
N THR A 7 -17.44 -9.45 10.68
CA THR A 7 -18.41 -9.16 9.63
C THR A 7 -18.45 -10.32 8.65
N THR A 8 -19.63 -10.62 8.13
CA THR A 8 -19.80 -11.66 7.11
C THR A 8 -19.56 -11.07 5.73
N LYS A 9 -18.82 -11.79 4.88
CA LYS A 9 -18.59 -11.48 3.47
C LYS A 9 -18.99 -12.68 2.62
N THR A 10 -19.51 -12.40 1.44
CA THR A 10 -19.73 -13.41 0.39
C THR A 10 -18.53 -13.41 -0.55
N CYS A 11 -17.92 -14.57 -0.77
CA CYS A 11 -16.78 -14.70 -1.66
C CYS A 11 -17.19 -14.48 -3.12
N LEU A 12 -16.50 -13.60 -3.85
CA LEU A 12 -16.75 -13.36 -5.28
C LEU A 12 -16.38 -14.55 -6.18
N CYS A 13 -15.64 -15.54 -5.65
CA CYS A 13 -15.10 -16.66 -6.41
C CYS A 13 -15.82 -18.00 -6.18
N CYS A 14 -16.13 -18.33 -4.93
CA CYS A 14 -16.87 -19.56 -4.63
C CYS A 14 -18.30 -19.30 -4.14
N GLU A 15 -18.71 -18.03 -3.98
CA GLU A 15 -20.03 -17.61 -3.46
C GLU A 15 -20.34 -18.07 -2.02
N GLY A 16 -19.39 -18.76 -1.37
CA GLY A 16 -19.44 -19.10 0.04
C GLY A 16 -19.44 -17.85 0.93
N SER A 17 -20.23 -17.89 1.99
CA SER A 17 -20.23 -16.86 3.03
C SER A 17 -19.21 -17.22 4.11
N PHE A 18 -18.42 -16.25 4.54
CA PHE A 18 -17.40 -16.44 5.56
C PHE A 18 -17.29 -15.21 6.46
N ALA A 19 -16.83 -15.41 7.70
CA ALA A 19 -16.56 -14.32 8.63
C ALA A 19 -15.15 -13.75 8.41
N THR A 20 -15.01 -12.44 8.54
CA THR A 20 -13.72 -11.75 8.58
C THR A 20 -13.72 -10.69 9.66
N SER A 21 -12.56 -10.42 10.26
CA SER A 21 -12.42 -9.42 11.31
C SER A 21 -12.11 -8.04 10.76
N ARG A 22 -12.57 -7.02 11.47
CA ARG A 22 -12.32 -5.61 11.19
C ARG A 22 -12.03 -4.84 12.47
N VAL A 23 -11.23 -3.79 12.36
CA VAL A 23 -10.99 -2.87 13.48
C VAL A 23 -12.12 -1.84 13.57
N ARG A 24 -12.68 -1.67 14.77
CA ARG A 24 -13.70 -0.65 15.04
C ARG A 24 -13.14 0.76 14.79
N PRO A 25 -13.92 1.69 14.22
CA PRO A 25 -13.44 3.04 13.91
C PRO A 25 -12.79 3.79 15.08
N SER A 26 -13.32 3.64 16.29
CA SER A 26 -12.79 4.27 17.51
C SER A 26 -11.35 3.83 17.86
N PHE A 27 -10.91 2.68 17.35
CA PHE A 27 -9.57 2.13 17.58
C PHE A 27 -8.61 2.42 16.42
N LYS A 28 -9.06 3.09 15.35
CA LYS A 28 -8.22 3.43 14.18
C LYS A 28 -7.41 4.73 14.34
N LYS A 29 -7.36 5.32 15.54
CA LYS A 29 -6.65 6.59 15.75
C LYS A 29 -5.13 6.37 15.69
N SER A 30 -4.49 6.92 14.66
CA SER A 30 -3.03 6.92 14.54
C SER A 30 -2.39 7.86 15.55
N ILE A 31 -1.26 7.45 16.12
CA ILE A 31 -0.37 8.31 16.93
C ILE A 31 0.54 9.12 16.02
N ARG A 32 1.08 8.44 15.00
CA ARG A 32 2.04 9.00 14.05
C ARG A 32 1.69 8.49 12.68
N GLN A 33 1.99 9.29 11.67
CA GLN A 33 1.95 8.89 10.29
C GLN A 33 3.29 9.26 9.65
N ASP A 34 3.90 8.31 8.96
CA ASP A 34 5.08 8.53 8.17
C ASP A 34 4.74 9.32 6.90
N THR A 35 5.76 9.90 6.28
CA THR A 35 5.62 10.73 5.07
C THR A 35 5.03 9.97 3.87
N ASP A 36 5.13 8.65 3.83
CA ASP A 36 4.46 7.79 2.83
C ASP A 36 3.10 7.26 3.30
N PHE A 37 2.51 7.87 4.32
CA PHE A 37 1.20 7.57 4.90
C PHE A 37 1.09 6.28 5.74
N CYS A 38 2.18 5.55 5.96
CA CYS A 38 2.21 4.45 6.92
C CYS A 38 1.85 4.96 8.31
N ALA A 39 0.80 4.43 8.93
CA ALA A 39 0.34 4.89 10.23
C ALA A 39 0.79 3.96 11.37
N SER A 40 1.16 4.56 12.49
CA SER A 40 1.41 3.85 13.75
C SER A 40 0.23 4.09 14.69
N TYR A 41 -0.25 3.03 15.35
CA TYR A 41 -1.47 3.05 16.15
C TYR A 41 -1.18 2.91 17.65
N LYS A 42 -2.07 3.43 18.49
CA LYS A 42 -1.94 3.32 19.95
C LYS A 42 -2.17 1.92 20.47
N THR A 43 -2.99 1.14 19.78
CA THR A 43 -3.29 -0.23 20.13
C THR A 43 -2.35 -1.19 19.43
N GLU A 44 -2.10 -2.34 20.04
CA GLU A 44 -1.36 -3.44 19.42
C GLU A 44 -2.03 -3.95 18.13
N ILE A 45 -3.34 -3.71 17.99
CA ILE A 45 -4.08 -4.03 16.78
C ILE A 45 -3.85 -2.95 15.74
N ASN A 46 -3.14 -3.30 14.68
CA ASN A 46 -2.95 -2.49 13.50
C ASN A 46 -4.14 -2.67 12.52
N PRO A 47 -4.95 -1.63 12.22
CA PRO A 47 -5.99 -1.64 11.20
C PRO A 47 -5.56 -2.13 9.81
N ASP A 48 -4.31 -1.89 9.42
CA ASP A 48 -3.79 -2.30 8.12
C ASP A 48 -3.80 -3.83 7.96
N TYR A 49 -3.71 -4.58 9.06
CA TYR A 49 -3.73 -6.04 9.02
C TYR A 49 -5.08 -6.62 8.56
N TYR A 50 -6.13 -5.81 8.54
CA TYR A 50 -7.52 -6.23 8.29
C TYR A 50 -8.11 -5.63 7.01
N VAL A 51 -7.29 -5.00 6.16
CA VAL A 51 -7.74 -4.43 4.88
C VAL A 51 -8.08 -5.53 3.87
N VAL A 52 -7.25 -6.59 3.85
CA VAL A 52 -7.46 -7.75 2.99
C VAL A 52 -8.37 -8.75 3.69
N PHE A 53 -9.39 -9.22 2.99
CA PHE A 53 -10.14 -10.41 3.37
C PHE A 53 -9.73 -11.58 2.47
N VAL A 54 -9.65 -12.77 3.06
CA VAL A 54 -9.29 -14.03 2.38
C VAL A 54 -10.42 -15.01 2.62
N CYS A 55 -11.00 -15.56 1.55
CA CYS A 55 -11.98 -16.63 1.69
C CYS A 55 -11.28 -17.90 2.18
N PRO A 56 -11.74 -18.51 3.29
CA PRO A 56 -11.09 -19.69 3.84
C PRO A 56 -11.18 -20.91 2.93
N ASP A 57 -12.28 -21.04 2.17
CA ASP A 57 -12.58 -22.23 1.38
C ASP A 57 -11.83 -22.28 0.05
N CYS A 58 -11.78 -21.16 -0.69
CA CYS A 58 -11.14 -21.12 -2.01
C CYS A 58 -9.86 -20.30 -2.07
N GLY A 59 -9.53 -19.54 -1.02
CA GLY A 59 -8.32 -18.72 -0.95
C GLY A 59 -8.38 -17.40 -1.69
N PHE A 60 -9.52 -17.09 -2.33
CA PHE A 60 -9.66 -15.83 -3.05
C PHE A 60 -9.58 -14.67 -2.06
N ALA A 61 -8.68 -13.71 -2.34
CA ALA A 61 -8.42 -12.58 -1.48
C ALA A 61 -8.57 -11.27 -2.24
N SER A 62 -9.20 -10.29 -1.60
CA SER A 62 -9.38 -8.95 -2.14
C SER A 62 -9.49 -7.92 -1.01
N THR A 63 -9.64 -6.66 -1.40
CA THR A 63 -9.88 -5.53 -0.51
C THR A 63 -11.25 -4.93 -0.80
N GLU A 64 -11.72 -4.03 0.06
CA GLU A 64 -13.02 -3.36 -0.17
C GLU A 64 -13.05 -2.47 -1.41
N ASN A 65 -11.89 -2.06 -1.89
CA ASN A 65 -11.75 -1.21 -3.08
C ASN A 65 -11.49 -2.03 -4.36
N GLY A 66 -11.36 -3.36 -4.26
CA GLY A 66 -11.16 -4.25 -5.41
C GLY A 66 -12.42 -4.40 -6.27
N ILE A 67 -12.38 -5.34 -7.21
CA ILE A 67 -13.57 -5.71 -8.00
C ILE A 67 -14.75 -6.07 -7.09
N THR A 68 -15.96 -5.69 -7.53
CA THR A 68 -17.21 -6.00 -6.84
C THR A 68 -17.91 -7.26 -7.38
N ALA A 69 -17.48 -7.74 -8.55
CA ALA A 69 -17.97 -8.95 -9.19
C ALA A 69 -16.86 -9.55 -10.05
N MET A 70 -16.86 -10.88 -10.18
CA MET A 70 -15.89 -11.61 -10.99
C MET A 70 -16.58 -12.27 -12.17
N THR A 71 -16.01 -12.14 -13.36
CA THR A 71 -16.51 -12.81 -14.57
C THR A 71 -16.18 -14.30 -14.56
N ASP A 72 -16.91 -15.10 -15.34
CA ASP A 72 -16.63 -16.54 -15.47
C ASP A 72 -15.21 -16.82 -15.98
N ALA A 73 -14.71 -15.96 -16.88
CA ALA A 73 -13.33 -16.05 -17.38
C ALA A 73 -12.30 -15.82 -16.26
N GLN A 74 -12.50 -14.78 -15.43
CA GLN A 74 -11.63 -14.51 -14.29
C GLN A 74 -11.70 -15.65 -13.25
N ARG A 75 -12.89 -16.18 -12.97
CA ARG A 75 -13.11 -17.30 -12.05
C ARG A 75 -12.38 -18.55 -12.51
N LYS A 76 -12.54 -18.90 -13.79
CA LYS A 76 -11.85 -20.03 -14.41
C LYS A 76 -10.33 -19.88 -14.29
N LYS A 77 -9.80 -18.71 -14.69
CA LYS A 77 -8.37 -18.41 -14.61
C LYS A 77 -7.84 -18.47 -13.16
N TYR A 78 -8.62 -18.01 -12.20
CA TYR A 78 -8.29 -18.10 -10.78
C TYR A 78 -8.14 -19.55 -10.32
N TYR A 79 -9.11 -20.42 -10.60
CA TYR A 79 -9.04 -21.83 -10.21
C TYR A 79 -7.90 -22.58 -10.91
N GLU A 80 -7.64 -22.29 -12.19
CA GLU A 80 -6.55 -22.90 -12.96
C GLU A 80 -5.17 -22.59 -12.37
N GLN A 81 -4.95 -21.38 -11.85
CA GLN A 81 -3.64 -20.94 -11.37
C GLN A 81 -3.44 -21.12 -9.86
N ILE A 82 -4.48 -20.87 -9.06
CA ILE A 82 -4.37 -20.77 -7.60
C ILE A 82 -5.42 -21.66 -6.91
N GLY A 83 -6.70 -21.42 -7.20
CA GLY A 83 -7.81 -21.92 -6.39
C GLY A 83 -7.85 -23.45 -6.25
N ALA A 84 -7.50 -24.20 -7.31
CA ALA A 84 -7.51 -25.67 -7.28
C ALA A 84 -6.47 -26.29 -6.33
N ARG A 85 -5.43 -25.54 -5.95
CA ARG A 85 -4.37 -25.99 -5.03
C ARG A 85 -4.55 -25.42 -3.63
N TRP A 86 -5.60 -24.64 -3.40
CA TRP A 86 -5.84 -24.02 -2.12
C TRP A 86 -6.17 -25.08 -1.07
N THR A 87 -5.51 -24.97 0.09
CA THR A 87 -5.88 -25.72 1.28
C THR A 87 -6.55 -24.74 2.22
N ARG A 88 -7.68 -25.13 2.81
CA ARG A 88 -8.44 -24.28 3.71
C ARG A 88 -7.56 -23.64 4.78
N ARG A 89 -7.66 -22.31 4.94
CA ARG A 89 -6.94 -21.53 5.95
C ARG A 89 -7.85 -20.43 6.49
N GLU A 90 -7.91 -20.31 7.81
CA GLU A 90 -8.69 -19.28 8.48
C GLU A 90 -7.81 -18.06 8.79
N TYR A 91 -8.27 -16.88 8.36
CA TYR A 91 -7.66 -15.58 8.66
C TYR A 91 -8.61 -14.65 9.43
N GLY A 92 -9.66 -15.22 10.04
CA GLY A 92 -10.51 -14.52 11.00
C GLY A 92 -9.82 -14.31 12.35
N GLY A 93 -10.41 -13.46 13.19
CA GLY A 93 -9.85 -13.10 14.49
C GLY A 93 -8.68 -12.12 14.40
N SER A 94 -7.89 -12.06 15.49
CA SER A 94 -6.70 -11.22 15.55
C SER A 94 -5.59 -11.75 14.63
N ARG A 95 -4.84 -10.84 14.00
CA ARG A 95 -3.76 -11.17 13.07
C ARG A 95 -2.41 -10.70 13.58
N THR A 96 -1.41 -11.58 13.47
CA THR A 96 0.00 -11.19 13.56
C THR A 96 0.46 -10.47 12.28
N ARG A 97 1.67 -9.89 12.31
CA ARG A 97 2.25 -9.22 11.13
C ARG A 97 2.47 -10.22 9.99
N GLU A 98 2.88 -11.43 10.32
CA GLU A 98 3.12 -12.53 9.38
C GLU A 98 1.82 -13.00 8.72
N GLN A 99 0.73 -13.11 9.50
CA GLN A 99 -0.59 -13.45 8.96
C GLN A 99 -1.12 -12.33 8.06
N ALA A 100 -0.96 -11.07 8.45
CA ALA A 100 -1.31 -9.93 7.62
C ALA A 100 -0.51 -9.94 6.30
N LEU A 101 0.81 -10.12 6.38
CA LEU A 101 1.70 -10.22 5.22
C LEU A 101 1.27 -11.35 4.27
N ALA A 102 0.92 -12.51 4.83
CA ALA A 102 0.40 -13.63 4.05
C ALA A 102 -0.90 -13.25 3.33
N CYS A 103 -1.84 -12.59 4.00
CA CYS A 103 -3.08 -12.11 3.39
C CYS A 103 -2.80 -11.17 2.21
N TYR A 104 -1.92 -10.18 2.39
CA TYR A 104 -1.56 -9.24 1.33
C TYR A 104 -0.87 -9.92 0.14
N LYS A 105 0.03 -10.90 0.38
CA LYS A 105 0.66 -11.68 -0.69
C LYS A 105 -0.37 -12.51 -1.46
N ILE A 106 -1.33 -13.13 -0.77
CA ILE A 106 -2.43 -13.86 -1.42
C ILE A 106 -3.28 -12.89 -2.27
N ALA A 107 -3.61 -11.70 -1.75
CA ALA A 107 -4.34 -10.69 -2.50
C ALA A 107 -3.58 -10.20 -3.73
N LEU A 108 -2.27 -10.00 -3.63
CA LEU A 108 -1.42 -9.62 -4.76
C LEU A 108 -1.45 -10.68 -5.86
N LEU A 109 -1.34 -11.97 -5.49
CA LEU A 109 -1.45 -13.08 -6.43
C LEU A 109 -2.84 -13.12 -7.07
N CYS A 110 -3.91 -12.99 -6.28
CA CYS A 110 -5.28 -12.95 -6.80
C CYS A 110 -5.47 -11.80 -7.79
N ALA A 111 -4.99 -10.59 -7.43
CA ALA A 111 -5.06 -9.39 -8.25
C ALA A 111 -4.38 -9.58 -9.61
N GLY A 112 -3.17 -10.16 -9.64
CA GLY A 112 -2.46 -10.46 -10.87
C GLY A 112 -3.16 -11.50 -11.75
N VAL A 113 -3.73 -12.54 -11.15
CA VAL A 113 -4.44 -13.58 -11.90
C VAL A 113 -5.71 -13.05 -12.55
N ILE A 114 -6.52 -12.30 -11.80
CA ILE A 114 -7.81 -11.80 -12.31
C ILE A 114 -7.69 -10.51 -13.14
N GLY A 115 -6.50 -9.90 -13.21
CA GLY A 115 -6.28 -8.64 -13.92
C GLY A 115 -6.97 -7.45 -13.23
N GLU A 116 -6.75 -7.32 -11.92
CA GLU A 116 -7.26 -6.22 -11.11
C GLU A 116 -6.65 -4.87 -11.53
N LYS A 117 -7.32 -3.76 -11.20
CA LYS A 117 -6.82 -2.42 -11.50
C LYS A 117 -5.48 -2.13 -10.83
N GLU A 118 -4.57 -1.48 -11.55
CA GLU A 118 -3.23 -1.10 -11.05
C GLU A 118 -3.28 -0.28 -9.76
N ARG A 119 -4.30 0.55 -9.57
CA ARG A 119 -4.50 1.31 -8.34
C ARG A 119 -4.64 0.41 -7.09
N ILE A 120 -5.27 -0.75 -7.24
CA ILE A 120 -5.45 -1.71 -6.15
C ILE A 120 -4.15 -2.49 -5.93
N VAL A 121 -3.48 -2.89 -7.01
CA VAL A 121 -2.17 -3.55 -6.98
C VAL A 121 -1.15 -2.67 -6.26
N ALA A 122 -1.04 -1.39 -6.62
CA ALA A 122 -0.15 -0.41 -5.99
C ALA A 122 -0.41 -0.29 -4.49
N GLY A 123 -1.69 -0.20 -4.08
CA GLY A 123 -2.08 -0.18 -2.68
C GLY A 123 -1.66 -1.45 -1.92
N ILE A 124 -1.87 -2.63 -2.50
CA ILE A 124 -1.46 -3.91 -1.90
C ILE A 124 0.07 -3.96 -1.71
N LEU A 125 0.83 -3.62 -2.75
CA LEU A 125 2.30 -3.59 -2.72
C LEU A 125 2.84 -2.64 -1.65
N HIS A 126 2.24 -1.45 -1.53
CA HIS A 126 2.69 -0.45 -0.56
C HIS A 126 2.43 -0.90 0.89
N HIS A 127 1.29 -1.53 1.18
CA HIS A 127 1.04 -2.09 2.50
C HIS A 127 1.97 -3.28 2.82
N ILE A 128 2.36 -4.09 1.82
CA ILE A 128 3.39 -5.12 2.02
C ILE A 128 4.70 -4.48 2.48
N ALA A 129 5.12 -3.37 1.85
CA ALA A 129 6.30 -2.63 2.27
C ALA A 129 6.18 -2.10 3.71
N TRP A 130 5.02 -1.58 4.11
CA TRP A 130 4.77 -1.14 5.49
C TRP A 130 4.87 -2.27 6.51
N ILE A 131 4.36 -3.46 6.17
CA ILE A 131 4.46 -4.62 7.06
C ILE A 131 5.93 -5.01 7.21
N TYR A 132 6.71 -5.07 6.12
CA TYR A 132 8.15 -5.33 6.20
C TYR A 132 8.92 -4.28 7.01
N ARG A 133 8.57 -2.99 6.87
CA ARG A 133 9.09 -1.91 7.73
C ARG A 133 8.86 -2.21 9.20
N SER A 134 7.65 -2.62 9.57
CA SER A 134 7.32 -2.98 10.95
C SER A 134 8.04 -4.23 11.46
N MET A 135 8.59 -5.05 10.55
CA MET A 135 9.41 -6.22 10.85
C MET A 135 10.91 -5.91 10.79
N GLU A 136 11.29 -4.66 10.54
CA GLU A 136 12.68 -4.20 10.36
C GLU A 136 13.42 -4.87 9.19
N ASP A 137 12.69 -5.50 8.27
CA ASP A 137 13.23 -6.13 7.06
C ASP A 137 13.38 -5.09 5.94
N ARG A 138 14.50 -4.36 6.01
CA ARG A 138 14.81 -3.26 5.08
C ARG A 138 14.96 -3.73 3.63
N GLU A 139 15.46 -4.95 3.41
CA GLU A 139 15.66 -5.47 2.05
C GLU A 139 14.31 -5.68 1.36
N GLN A 140 13.38 -6.37 2.04
CA GLN A 140 12.06 -6.59 1.48
C GLN A 140 11.22 -5.31 1.43
N GLU A 141 11.34 -4.43 2.43
CA GLU A 141 10.71 -3.10 2.35
C GLU A 141 11.13 -2.39 1.06
N GLN A 142 12.43 -2.25 0.81
CA GLN A 142 12.96 -1.56 -0.37
C GLN A 142 12.46 -2.20 -1.67
N ARG A 143 12.44 -3.53 -1.72
CA ARG A 143 11.93 -4.26 -2.88
C ARG A 143 10.46 -3.95 -3.17
N PHE A 144 9.61 -3.98 -2.15
CA PHE A 144 8.17 -3.72 -2.32
C PHE A 144 7.84 -2.23 -2.52
N LEU A 145 8.64 -1.30 -1.98
CA LEU A 145 8.51 0.12 -2.30
C LEU A 145 8.79 0.38 -3.79
N ARG A 146 9.77 -0.29 -4.40
CA ARG A 146 10.04 -0.17 -5.85
C ARG A 146 8.87 -0.69 -6.68
N PHE A 147 8.34 -1.88 -6.36
CA PHE A 147 7.15 -2.39 -7.05
C PHE A 147 5.92 -1.49 -6.88
N ALA A 148 5.69 -0.96 -5.68
CA ALA A 148 4.60 -0.02 -5.44
C ALA A 148 4.78 1.27 -6.25
N LEU A 149 6.00 1.80 -6.33
CA LEU A 149 6.33 2.97 -7.13
C LEU A 149 6.02 2.74 -8.61
N ASP A 150 6.47 1.63 -9.19
CA ASP A 150 6.21 1.29 -10.60
C ASP A 150 4.70 1.22 -10.90
N ALA A 151 3.94 0.58 -10.01
CA ALA A 151 2.49 0.50 -10.13
C ALA A 151 1.83 1.89 -10.00
N TYR A 152 2.26 2.73 -9.05
CA TYR A 152 1.72 4.10 -8.92
C TYR A 152 2.05 5.00 -10.11
N VAL A 153 3.23 4.85 -10.72
CA VAL A 153 3.59 5.54 -11.97
C VAL A 153 2.66 5.07 -13.10
N THR A 154 2.44 3.75 -13.22
CA THR A 154 1.49 3.20 -14.21
C THR A 154 0.10 3.78 -14.02
N VAL A 155 -0.42 3.82 -12.79
CA VAL A 155 -1.71 4.45 -12.45
C VAL A 155 -1.77 5.91 -12.91
N PHE A 156 -0.72 6.68 -12.63
CA PHE A 156 -0.64 8.09 -13.04
C PHE A 156 -0.67 8.25 -14.56
N GLU A 157 0.04 7.39 -15.29
CA GLU A 157 0.11 7.42 -16.75
C GLU A 157 -1.19 6.97 -17.42
N THR A 158 -1.85 5.93 -16.90
CA THR A 158 -3.04 5.34 -17.52
C THR A 158 -4.35 6.01 -17.13
N GLU A 159 -4.50 6.42 -15.85
CA GLU A 159 -5.73 7.07 -15.37
C GLU A 159 -5.72 8.58 -15.64
N GLY A 160 -4.57 9.12 -16.08
CA GLY A 160 -4.44 10.43 -16.70
C GLY A 160 -4.37 11.61 -15.73
N VAL A 161 -3.63 12.63 -16.18
CA VAL A 161 -3.45 13.97 -15.59
C VAL A 161 -4.77 14.72 -15.32
N SER A 162 -5.91 14.22 -15.82
CA SER A 162 -7.24 14.82 -15.63
C SER A 162 -7.72 14.74 -14.17
N LEU A 163 -7.33 13.69 -13.45
CA LEU A 163 -7.42 13.61 -12.01
C LEU A 163 -6.16 14.27 -11.47
N ASN A 164 -6.25 15.55 -11.15
CA ASN A 164 -5.19 16.32 -10.52
C ASN A 164 -4.87 15.80 -9.11
N ASN A 165 -4.30 14.60 -9.05
CA ASN A 165 -4.20 13.80 -7.85
C ASN A 165 -2.88 14.13 -7.17
N ALA A 166 -2.83 15.32 -6.58
CA ALA A 166 -1.69 15.83 -5.84
C ALA A 166 -1.15 14.82 -4.82
N LYS A 167 -2.04 14.01 -4.22
CA LYS A 167 -1.68 12.95 -3.29
C LYS A 167 -0.91 11.81 -3.97
N LEU A 168 -1.33 11.36 -5.15
CA LEU A 168 -0.60 10.35 -5.93
C LEU A 168 0.76 10.88 -6.38
N MET A 169 0.82 12.12 -6.87
CA MET A 169 2.07 12.74 -7.30
C MET A 169 3.06 12.93 -6.15
N TYR A 170 2.57 13.41 -5.00
CA TYR A 170 3.36 13.49 -3.77
C TYR A 170 3.87 12.10 -3.36
N LEU A 171 3.00 11.10 -3.39
CA LEU A 171 3.35 9.74 -3.00
C LEU A 171 4.44 9.15 -3.89
N ILE A 172 4.35 9.33 -5.22
CA ILE A 172 5.40 8.91 -6.16
C ILE A 172 6.72 9.61 -5.82
N GLY A 173 6.69 10.91 -5.52
CA GLY A 173 7.88 11.65 -5.09
C GLY A 173 8.49 11.10 -3.81
N GLU A 174 7.66 10.84 -2.80
CA GLU A 174 8.11 10.32 -1.51
C GLU A 174 8.66 8.89 -1.61
N LEU A 175 8.04 8.03 -2.43
CA LEU A 175 8.56 6.69 -2.69
C LEU A 175 9.93 6.75 -3.37
N ASN A 176 10.12 7.61 -4.38
CA ASN A 176 11.43 7.84 -5.00
C ASN A 176 12.48 8.24 -3.94
N ARG A 177 12.14 9.16 -3.03
CA ARG A 177 13.08 9.57 -1.96
C ARG A 177 13.45 8.38 -1.07
N ARG A 178 12.46 7.61 -0.63
CA ARG A 178 12.66 6.44 0.25
C ARG A 178 13.49 5.32 -0.37
N ILE A 179 13.46 5.17 -1.69
CA ILE A 179 14.26 4.15 -2.41
C ILE A 179 15.64 4.66 -2.86
N GLY A 180 16.03 5.87 -2.43
CA GLY A 180 17.34 6.44 -2.74
C GLY A 180 17.43 7.17 -4.08
N GLU A 181 16.30 7.64 -4.63
CA GLU A 181 16.22 8.36 -5.91
C GLU A 181 15.82 9.85 -5.74
N PRO A 182 16.63 10.67 -5.03
CA PRO A 182 16.26 12.03 -4.64
C PRO A 182 16.04 12.96 -5.85
N ARG A 183 16.77 12.75 -6.95
CA ARG A 183 16.60 13.55 -8.18
C ARG A 183 15.22 13.36 -8.80
N LEU A 184 14.71 12.13 -8.81
CA LEU A 184 13.37 11.83 -9.29
C LEU A 184 12.32 12.35 -8.31
N ALA A 185 12.56 12.21 -7.00
CA ALA A 185 11.68 12.74 -5.96
C ALA A 185 11.44 14.26 -6.13
N VAL A 186 12.51 15.04 -6.29
CA VAL A 186 12.43 16.51 -6.48
C VAL A 186 11.60 16.87 -7.71
N ARG A 187 11.71 16.13 -8.81
CA ARG A 187 10.90 16.37 -10.02
C ARG A 187 9.41 16.22 -9.73
N TRP A 188 9.03 15.18 -8.98
CA TRP A 188 7.64 14.96 -8.59
C TRP A 188 7.11 16.01 -7.62
N PHE A 189 7.86 16.35 -6.57
CA PHE A 189 7.47 17.42 -5.64
C PHE A 189 7.35 18.78 -6.33
N SER A 190 8.26 19.08 -7.26
CA SER A 190 8.21 20.31 -8.07
C SER A 190 6.94 20.38 -8.91
N ARG A 191 6.49 19.26 -9.50
CA ARG A 191 5.22 19.21 -10.23
C ARG A 191 4.04 19.53 -9.32
N VAL A 192 4.02 19.00 -8.09
CA VAL A 192 2.95 19.29 -7.12
C VAL A 192 2.93 20.77 -6.71
N VAL A 193 4.10 21.35 -6.45
CA VAL A 193 4.20 22.72 -5.94
C VAL A 193 3.93 23.78 -7.02
N ASN A 194 4.31 23.49 -8.27
CA ASN A 194 4.27 24.48 -9.35
C ASN A 194 3.00 24.40 -10.23
N ASP A 195 2.24 23.30 -10.18
CA ASP A 195 0.99 23.20 -10.92
C ASP A 195 -0.13 24.01 -10.24
N LYS A 196 -0.50 25.12 -10.87
CA LYS A 196 -1.56 26.03 -10.38
C LYS A 196 -2.94 25.39 -10.29
N LYS A 197 -3.18 24.26 -10.97
CA LYS A 197 -4.44 23.53 -10.87
C LYS A 197 -4.54 22.78 -9.54
N ILE A 198 -3.41 22.48 -8.89
CA ILE A 198 -3.39 21.76 -7.61
C ILE A 198 -3.74 22.74 -6.50
N THR A 199 -4.86 22.46 -5.83
CA THR A 199 -5.35 23.27 -4.70
C THR A 199 -5.27 22.56 -3.36
N ASP A 200 -4.78 21.32 -3.34
CA ASP A 200 -4.57 20.54 -2.12
C ASP A 200 -3.40 21.12 -1.30
N ALA A 201 -3.73 22.05 -0.40
CA ALA A 201 -2.77 22.74 0.44
C ALA A 201 -1.94 21.80 1.33
N ALA A 202 -2.50 20.64 1.72
CA ALA A 202 -1.75 19.68 2.53
C ALA A 202 -0.65 19.02 1.70
N MET A 203 -0.97 18.58 0.47
CA MET A 203 0.02 17.96 -0.42
C MET A 203 1.06 18.96 -0.94
N ILE A 204 0.69 20.22 -1.16
CA ILE A 204 1.65 21.29 -1.50
C ILE A 204 2.64 21.50 -0.34
N ARG A 205 2.15 21.62 0.90
CA ARG A 205 3.03 21.78 2.08
C ARG A 205 3.95 20.58 2.27
N ALA A 206 3.39 19.37 2.25
CA ALA A 206 4.17 18.14 2.40
C ALA A 206 5.26 18.02 1.30
N SER A 207 4.93 18.37 0.05
CA SER A 207 5.91 18.38 -1.06
C SER A 207 7.04 19.39 -0.84
N ARG A 208 6.75 20.58 -0.31
CA ARG A 208 7.77 21.59 0.03
C ARG A 208 8.68 21.10 1.16
N GLU A 209 8.10 20.51 2.19
CA GLU A 209 8.84 19.95 3.32
C GLU A 209 9.79 18.84 2.85
N GLN A 210 9.31 17.88 2.06
CA GLN A 210 10.16 16.80 1.54
C GLN A 210 11.25 17.31 0.59
N TRP A 211 10.97 18.35 -0.20
CA TRP A 211 12.00 18.97 -1.03
C TRP A 211 13.08 19.64 -0.17
N GLN A 212 12.69 20.36 0.88
CA GLN A 212 13.66 21.01 1.77
C GLN A 212 14.56 19.98 2.47
N LEU A 213 13.98 18.87 2.94
CA LEU A 213 14.75 17.76 3.54
C LEU A 213 15.81 17.21 2.59
N ILE A 214 15.46 16.96 1.32
CA ILE A 214 16.43 16.46 0.32
C ILE A 214 17.60 17.44 0.13
N ARG A 215 17.35 18.77 0.18
CA ARG A 215 18.41 19.77 0.05
C ARG A 215 19.35 19.78 1.24
N GLU A 216 18.79 19.67 2.45
CA GLU A 216 19.56 19.63 3.70
C GLU A 216 20.43 18.37 3.75
N GLU A 217 19.87 17.20 3.37
CA GLU A 217 20.61 15.94 3.25
C GLU A 217 21.76 16.04 2.24
N GLN A 218 21.55 16.66 1.08
CA GLN A 218 22.61 16.83 0.06
C GLN A 218 23.70 17.80 0.52
N THR A 219 23.33 18.92 1.14
CA THR A 219 24.30 19.91 1.63
C THR A 219 25.17 19.33 2.74
N GLY A 220 24.57 18.57 3.67
CA GLY A 220 25.31 17.90 4.74
C GLY A 220 26.27 16.82 4.24
N LEU A 221 25.89 16.07 3.18
CA LEU A 221 26.77 15.09 2.53
C LEU A 221 27.98 15.75 1.86
N ASP A 222 27.77 16.91 1.21
CA ASP A 222 28.86 17.68 0.59
C ASP A 222 29.85 18.20 1.65
N ASP A 223 29.35 18.69 2.80
CA ASP A 223 30.16 19.18 3.92
C ASP A 223 30.96 18.06 4.62
N GLU A 224 30.35 16.88 4.85
CA GLU A 224 31.06 15.72 5.43
C GLU A 224 32.13 15.16 4.49
N THR A 225 31.85 15.14 3.18
CA THR A 225 32.82 14.70 2.17
C THR A 225 34.01 15.66 2.10
N ALA A 226 33.76 16.97 2.22
CA ALA A 226 34.83 17.98 2.28
C ALA A 226 35.67 17.86 3.57
N ALA A 227 35.06 17.54 4.71
CA ALA A 227 35.74 17.38 5.98
C ALA A 227 36.55 16.07 6.10
N GLY A 228 36.12 14.99 5.45
CA GLY A 228 36.84 13.70 5.45
C GLY A 228 38.04 13.63 4.49
N ILE A 229 38.22 14.63 3.63
CA ILE A 229 39.35 14.77 2.69
C ILE A 229 40.44 15.71 3.27
N ALA A 230 40.12 16.46 4.35
CA ALA A 230 41.05 17.33 5.07
C ALA A 230 41.83 16.59 6.17
#